data_AF-A0A8K0W568-F1
#
_entry.id   AF-A0A8K0W568-F1
#
_cell.length_a   1.000
_cell.length_b   1.000
_cell.length_c   1.000
_cell.angle_alpha   90.00
_cell.angle_beta   90.00
_cell.angle_gamma   90.00
#
_symmetry.space_group_name_H-M   'P 1'
#
loop_
_entity.id
_entity.type
_entity.pdbx_description
1 polymer ?
#
loop_
_entity_poly.entity_id
_entity_poly.type
_entity_poly.pdbx_seq_one_letter_code
_entity_poly.pdbx_strand_id
1 'polypeptide(L)'
;FGCALSRAAYYNNIKALNTLLDKHADVNPEDLQDAYGSPLIAAVDGRELDCVRFLISRGAKVNGQLRTGRFGTPLAAAASMGELDIARILIDNGAEVNGFIPFGRYANVLAAAILGPGPSLQMVKFLVEE
;
A
#
# COMPACT_ATOMS: atom_id res chain seq x y z
N PHE A 1 -0.27 6.96 -17.69
CA PHE A 1 -0.08 7.78 -16.47
C PHE A 1 0.22 6.97 -15.22
N GLY A 2 -0.28 5.73 -15.08
CA GLY A 2 -0.12 4.96 -13.84
C GLY A 2 1.31 4.87 -13.28
N CYS A 3 2.31 4.59 -14.12
CA CYS A 3 3.71 4.53 -13.67
C CYS A 3 4.24 5.87 -13.10
N ALA A 4 3.74 7.00 -13.62
CA ALA A 4 4.10 8.33 -13.14
C ALA A 4 3.38 8.66 -11.83
N LEU A 5 2.12 8.23 -11.68
CA LEU A 5 1.35 8.38 -10.45
C LEU A 5 1.98 7.59 -9.30
N SER A 6 2.40 6.35 -9.52
CA SER A 6 3.13 5.54 -8.52
C SER A 6 4.47 6.16 -8.13
N ARG A 7 5.22 6.72 -9.08
CA ARG A 7 6.50 7.39 -8.77
C ARG A 7 6.28 8.67 -7.98
N ALA A 8 5.26 9.45 -8.32
CA ALA A 8 4.89 10.63 -7.54
C ALA A 8 4.46 10.24 -6.11
N ALA A 9 3.73 9.13 -5.95
CA ALA A 9 3.35 8.59 -4.65
C ALA A 9 4.57 8.17 -3.81
N TYR A 10 5.50 7.43 -4.41
CA TYR A 10 6.71 6.95 -3.74
C TYR A 10 7.61 8.07 -3.23
N TYR A 11 7.73 9.18 -3.98
CA TYR A 11 8.60 10.32 -3.62
C TYR A 11 7.86 11.47 -2.91
N ASN A 12 6.69 11.21 -2.31
CA ASN A 12 5.87 12.22 -1.64
C ASN A 12 5.54 13.48 -2.46
N ASN A 13 5.41 13.34 -3.78
CA ASN A 13 5.14 14.47 -4.65
C ASN A 13 3.63 14.72 -4.77
N ILE A 14 3.03 15.20 -3.67
CA ILE A 14 1.59 15.51 -3.59
C ILE A 14 1.16 16.47 -4.71
N LYS A 15 1.99 17.45 -5.07
CA LYS A 15 1.68 18.39 -6.17
C LYS A 15 1.55 17.67 -7.51
N ALA A 16 2.47 16.76 -7.82
CA ALA A 16 2.40 15.96 -9.03
C ALA A 16 1.23 14.98 -8.98
N LEU A 17 0.99 14.31 -7.84
CA LEU A 17 -0.19 13.45 -7.65
C LEU A 17 -1.48 14.22 -7.95
N ASN A 18 -1.64 15.39 -7.34
CA ASN A 18 -2.83 16.22 -7.51
C ASN A 18 -3.00 16.61 -8.98
N THR A 19 -1.93 17.07 -9.63
CA THR A 19 -1.96 17.46 -11.05
C THR A 19 -2.33 16.28 -11.95
N LEU A 20 -1.80 15.08 -11.68
CA LEU A 20 -2.09 13.89 -12.47
C LEU A 20 -3.55 13.46 -12.30
N LEU A 21 -4.06 13.43 -11.07
CA LEU A 21 -5.44 13.08 -10.78
C LEU A 21 -6.43 14.10 -11.36
N ASP A 22 -6.11 15.40 -11.30
CA ASP A 22 -6.91 16.47 -11.92
C ASP A 22 -6.93 16.36 -13.46
N LYS A 23 -5.94 15.69 -14.06
CA LYS A 23 -5.90 15.33 -15.48
C LYS A 23 -6.52 13.97 -15.79
N HIS A 24 -7.39 13.48 -14.91
CA HIS A 24 -8.09 12.20 -15.03
C HIS A 24 -7.17 10.98 -15.05
N ALA A 25 -5.99 11.05 -14.42
CA ALA A 25 -5.25 9.83 -14.12
C ALA A 25 -6.06 8.95 -13.17
N ASP A 26 -6.17 7.67 -13.49
CA ASP A 26 -6.81 6.69 -12.62
C ASP A 26 -5.97 6.47 -11.36
N VAL A 27 -6.61 6.59 -10.19
CA VAL A 27 -6.02 6.32 -8.88
C VAL A 27 -5.88 4.82 -8.61
N ASN A 28 -6.65 3.99 -9.31
CA ASN A 28 -6.69 2.53 -9.18
C ASN A 28 -6.43 1.79 -10.51
N PRO A 29 -5.31 2.06 -11.20
CA PRO A 29 -5.04 1.46 -12.50
C PRO A 29 -4.96 -0.06 -12.41
N GLU A 30 -5.79 -0.78 -13.17
CA GLU A 30 -5.92 -2.24 -13.08
C GLU A 30 -4.77 -3.01 -13.77
N ASP A 31 -4.18 -2.43 -14.81
CA ASP A 31 -3.10 -3.04 -15.61
C ASP A 31 -1.72 -2.44 -15.35
N LEU A 32 -1.46 -2.04 -14.10
CA LEU A 32 -0.20 -1.42 -13.75
C LEU A 32 0.93 -2.45 -13.63
N GLN A 33 1.84 -2.44 -14.61
CA GLN A 33 2.98 -3.37 -14.67
C GLN A 33 4.27 -2.81 -14.06
N ASP A 34 4.17 -1.82 -13.17
CA ASP A 34 5.35 -1.34 -12.44
C ASP A 34 5.67 -2.20 -11.21
N ALA A 35 6.76 -1.88 -10.51
CA ALA A 35 7.24 -2.67 -9.37
C ALA A 35 6.27 -2.65 -8.16
N TYR A 36 5.31 -1.71 -8.14
CA TYR A 36 4.39 -1.50 -7.04
C TYR A 36 3.00 -2.07 -7.33
N GLY A 37 2.57 -2.01 -8.60
CA GLY A 37 1.25 -2.42 -9.10
C GLY A 37 0.08 -1.53 -8.62
N SER A 38 0.32 -0.61 -7.68
CA SER A 38 -0.66 0.39 -7.22
C SER A 38 0.03 1.66 -6.75
N PRO A 39 -0.52 2.85 -7.04
CA PRO A 39 -0.04 4.10 -6.46
C PRO A 39 -0.07 4.10 -4.93
N LEU A 40 -1.09 3.48 -4.32
CA LEU A 40 -1.20 3.39 -2.86
C LEU A 40 -0.07 2.53 -2.28
N ILE A 41 0.22 1.38 -2.89
CA ILE A 41 1.37 0.56 -2.47
C ILE A 41 2.68 1.31 -2.66
N ALA A 42 2.83 2.09 -3.71
CA ALA A 42 4.03 2.90 -3.92
C ALA A 42 4.23 3.94 -2.80
N ALA A 43 3.17 4.60 -2.34
CA ALA A 43 3.23 5.49 -1.18
C ALA A 43 3.61 4.75 0.12
N VAL A 44 3.06 3.54 0.32
CA VAL A 44 3.40 2.70 1.49
C VAL A 44 4.86 2.26 1.44
N ASP A 45 5.37 1.83 0.27
CA ASP A 45 6.78 1.43 0.08
C ASP A 45 7.74 2.62 0.23
N GLY A 46 7.31 3.82 -0.13
CA GLY A 46 8.01 5.07 0.18
C GLY A 46 7.92 5.50 1.65
N ARG A 47 7.07 4.85 2.46
CA ARG A 47 6.73 5.23 3.85
C ARG A 47 6.14 6.64 3.96
N GLU A 48 5.48 7.09 2.91
CA GLU A 48 4.97 8.45 2.77
C GLU A 48 3.55 8.55 3.29
N LEU A 49 3.45 8.72 4.60
CA LEU A 49 2.21 8.68 5.37
C LEU A 49 1.18 9.73 4.89
N ASP A 50 1.62 10.94 4.52
CA ASP A 50 0.75 11.97 3.96
C ASP A 50 0.22 11.59 2.56
N CYS A 51 1.05 10.96 1.73
CA CYS A 51 0.64 10.41 0.44
C CYS A 51 -0.38 9.29 0.59
N VAL A 52 -0.20 8.40 1.57
CA VAL A 52 -1.16 7.32 1.86
C VAL A 52 -2.53 7.92 2.17
N ARG A 53 -2.60 8.89 3.09
CA ARG A 53 -3.86 9.58 3.41
C ARG A 53 -4.47 10.30 2.20
N PHE A 54 -3.63 10.97 1.42
CA PHE A 54 -4.07 11.69 0.23
C PHE A 54 -4.65 10.74 -0.83
N LEU A 55 -4.01 9.61 -1.10
CA LEU A 55 -4.49 8.65 -2.09
C LEU A 55 -5.79 7.97 -1.63
N ILE A 56 -5.90 7.61 -0.35
CA ILE A 56 -7.14 7.06 0.23
C ILE A 56 -8.28 8.09 0.10
N SER A 57 -8.05 9.36 0.42
CA SER A 57 -9.08 10.40 0.28
C SER A 57 -9.49 10.67 -1.18
N ARG A 58 -8.63 10.32 -2.14
CA ARG A 58 -8.91 10.32 -3.58
C ARG A 58 -9.54 9.02 -4.10
N GLY A 59 -9.88 8.08 -3.22
CA GLY A 59 -10.60 6.84 -3.57
C GLY A 59 -9.70 5.67 -3.94
N ALA A 60 -8.45 5.64 -3.47
CA ALA A 60 -7.59 4.49 -3.66
C ALA A 60 -8.15 3.23 -2.96
N LYS A 61 -8.14 2.09 -3.68
CA LYS A 61 -8.59 0.78 -3.17
C LYS A 61 -7.62 0.27 -2.11
N VAL A 62 -8.06 0.31 -0.84
CA VAL A 62 -7.27 -0.15 0.33
C VAL A 62 -7.01 -1.66 0.29
N ASN A 63 -7.97 -2.44 -0.23
CA ASN A 63 -7.84 -3.90 -0.42
C ASN A 63 -7.50 -4.27 -1.86
N GLY A 64 -6.85 -3.37 -2.61
CA GLY A 64 -6.45 -3.65 -3.98
C GLY A 64 -5.54 -4.87 -4.05
N GLN A 65 -6.05 -5.98 -4.58
CA GLN A 65 -5.27 -7.19 -4.85
C GLN A 65 -4.54 -7.03 -6.18
N LEU A 66 -3.22 -7.10 -6.14
CA LEU A 66 -2.41 -6.88 -7.33
C LEU A 66 -1.94 -8.20 -7.93
N ARG A 67 -2.02 -8.31 -9.24
CA ARG A 67 -1.44 -9.44 -10.01
C ARG A 67 0.08 -9.30 -10.17
N THR A 68 0.63 -8.13 -9.87
CA THR A 68 2.03 -7.73 -10.01
C THR A 68 2.50 -7.00 -8.74
N GLY A 69 3.81 -6.93 -8.51
CA GLY A 69 4.39 -6.28 -7.33
C GLY A 69 4.70 -7.23 -6.17
N ARG A 70 5.51 -6.77 -5.21
CA ARG A 70 6.09 -7.63 -4.16
C ARG A 70 5.14 -7.97 -3.01
N PHE A 71 4.20 -7.08 -2.70
CA PHE A 71 3.48 -7.11 -1.42
C PHE A 71 2.05 -7.66 -1.52
N GLY A 72 1.43 -7.59 -2.70
CA GLY A 72 0.07 -8.07 -2.96
C GLY A 72 -1.05 -7.16 -2.45
N THR A 73 -0.93 -6.61 -1.24
CA THR A 73 -1.86 -5.61 -0.66
C THR A 73 -1.13 -4.45 0.02
N PRO A 74 -1.76 -3.26 0.14
CA PRO A 74 -1.20 -2.13 0.89
C PRO A 74 -0.87 -2.48 2.35
N LEU A 75 -1.74 -3.23 3.03
CA LEU A 75 -1.51 -3.60 4.43
C LEU A 75 -0.33 -4.56 4.57
N ALA A 76 -0.17 -5.53 3.65
CA ALA A 76 0.98 -6.41 3.65
C ALA A 76 2.30 -5.66 3.40
N ALA A 77 2.28 -4.60 2.58
CA ALA A 77 3.44 -3.73 2.41
C ALA A 77 3.82 -3.06 3.74
N ALA A 78 2.88 -2.39 4.40
CA ALA A 78 3.11 -1.72 5.69
C ALA A 78 3.56 -2.71 6.77
N ALA A 79 2.92 -3.88 6.84
CA ALA A 79 3.27 -4.95 7.76
C ALA A 79 4.71 -5.45 7.56
N SER A 80 5.11 -5.68 6.31
CA SER A 80 6.47 -6.16 5.98
C SER A 80 7.60 -5.20 6.36
N MET A 81 7.28 -3.91 6.44
CA MET A 81 8.23 -2.85 6.81
C MET A 81 8.14 -2.50 8.30
N GLY A 82 7.11 -2.98 9.00
CA GLY A 82 6.87 -2.65 10.41
C GLY A 82 6.29 -1.24 10.62
N GLU A 83 5.71 -0.62 9.59
CA GLU A 83 5.17 0.75 9.65
C GLU A 83 3.78 0.77 10.31
N LEU A 84 3.76 0.83 11.64
CA LEU A 84 2.53 0.80 12.45
C LEU A 84 1.55 1.92 12.12
N ASP A 85 2.04 3.14 11.93
CA ASP A 85 1.16 4.29 11.68
C ASP A 85 0.43 4.17 10.34
N ILE A 86 1.13 3.68 9.31
CA ILE A 86 0.54 3.42 8.00
C ILE A 86 -0.42 2.23 8.09
N ALA A 87 -0.05 1.14 8.79
CA ALA A 87 -0.93 0.00 8.99
C ALA A 87 -2.24 0.39 9.68
N ARG A 88 -2.17 1.25 10.71
CA ARG A 88 -3.35 1.77 11.41
C ARG A 88 -4.26 2.56 10.47
N ILE A 89 -3.71 3.46 9.67
CA ILE A 89 -4.49 4.23 8.68
C ILE A 89 -5.19 3.29 7.70
N LEU A 90 -4.51 2.25 7.23
CA LEU A 90 -5.09 1.28 6.31
C LEU A 90 -6.23 0.49 6.97
N ILE A 91 -6.04 -0.01 8.19
CA ILE A 91 -7.06 -0.75 8.95
C ILE A 91 -8.27 0.14 9.27
N ASP A 92 -8.05 1.37 9.71
CA ASP A 92 -9.11 2.37 9.96
C ASP A 92 -9.94 2.66 8.70
N ASN A 93 -9.36 2.46 7.51
CA ASN A 93 -10.03 2.60 6.21
C ASN A 93 -10.48 1.25 5.61
N GLY A 94 -10.59 0.20 6.44
CA GLY A 94 -11.18 -1.09 6.07
C GLY A 94 -10.21 -2.09 5.44
N ALA A 95 -8.91 -1.99 5.71
CA ALA A 95 -7.95 -2.98 5.25
C ALA A 95 -8.19 -4.35 5.89
N GLU A 96 -8.16 -5.41 5.07
CA GLU A 96 -8.34 -6.79 5.55
C GLU A 96 -7.05 -7.33 6.18
N VAL A 97 -7.06 -7.48 7.52
CA VAL A 97 -5.93 -8.03 8.30
C VAL A 97 -5.70 -9.51 7.98
N ASN A 98 -6.78 -10.30 7.93
CA ASN A 98 -6.73 -11.73 7.67
C ASN A 98 -6.93 -12.10 6.19
N GLY A 99 -6.73 -11.13 5.29
CA GLY A 99 -6.90 -11.31 3.85
C GLY A 99 -5.87 -12.29 3.27
N PHE A 100 -6.33 -13.21 2.43
CA PHE A 100 -5.45 -14.07 1.63
C PHE A 100 -4.81 -13.25 0.51
N ILE A 101 -3.50 -13.43 0.32
CA ILE A 101 -2.72 -12.74 -0.70
C ILE A 101 -2.35 -13.76 -1.77
N PRO A 102 -3.13 -13.87 -2.87
CA PRO A 102 -2.90 -14.88 -3.91
C PRO A 102 -1.62 -14.62 -4.73
N PHE A 103 -1.17 -13.37 -4.76
CA PHE A 103 -0.05 -12.91 -5.58
C PHE A 103 0.88 -12.03 -4.74
N GLY A 104 2.18 -12.30 -4.80
CA GLY A 104 3.20 -11.58 -4.04
C GLY A 104 4.17 -12.52 -3.33
N ARG A 105 5.04 -11.97 -2.47
CA ARG A 105 6.01 -12.74 -1.68
C ARG A 105 5.39 -13.43 -0.45
N TYR A 106 4.28 -12.91 0.05
CA TYR A 106 3.67 -13.31 1.32
C TYR A 106 2.30 -13.94 1.06
N ALA A 107 1.97 -14.98 1.82
CA ALA A 107 0.67 -15.67 1.68
C ALA A 107 -0.48 -14.92 2.39
N ASN A 108 -0.15 -14.12 3.42
CA ASN A 108 -1.07 -13.28 4.17
C ASN A 108 -0.30 -12.13 4.87
N VAL A 109 -1.03 -11.19 5.48
CA VAL A 109 -0.45 -10.01 6.15
C VAL A 109 0.43 -10.40 7.33
N LEU A 110 0.04 -11.42 8.11
CA LEU A 110 0.83 -11.89 9.25
C LEU A 110 2.20 -12.45 8.82
N ALA A 111 2.23 -13.23 7.74
CA ALA A 111 3.47 -13.72 7.15
C ALA A 111 4.33 -12.56 6.64
N ALA A 112 3.71 -11.49 6.11
CA ALA A 112 4.42 -10.28 5.72
C ALA A 112 5.09 -9.61 6.94
N ALA A 113 4.39 -9.47 8.07
CA ALA A 113 4.95 -8.90 9.31
C ALA A 113 6.14 -9.70 9.88
N ILE A 114 6.15 -11.02 9.69
CA ILE A 114 7.20 -11.91 10.22
C ILE A 114 8.39 -12.04 9.27
N LEU A 115 8.13 -12.18 7.96
CA LEU A 115 9.15 -12.46 6.93
C LEU A 115 9.61 -11.20 6.19
N GLY A 116 9.03 -10.05 6.51
CA GLY A 116 9.38 -8.75 5.94
C GLY A 116 10.81 -8.30 6.27
N PRO A 117 11.37 -7.35 5.51
CA PRO A 117 12.68 -6.77 5.81
C PRO A 117 12.70 -5.94 7.12
N GLY A 118 11.53 -5.50 7.60
CA GLY A 118 11.38 -4.79 8.87
C GLY A 118 10.50 -5.58 9.85
N PRO A 119 10.92 -6.77 10.30
CA PRO A 119 10.11 -7.58 11.20
C PRO A 119 9.93 -6.83 12.52
N SER A 120 8.68 -6.65 12.95
CA SER A 120 8.34 -5.91 14.15
C SER A 120 7.42 -6.74 15.03
N LEU A 121 7.89 -7.06 16.24
CA LEU A 121 7.05 -7.73 17.24
C LEU A 121 5.80 -6.90 17.58
N GLN A 122 5.92 -5.57 17.56
CA GLN A 122 4.77 -4.70 17.77
C GLN A 122 3.77 -4.79 16.62
N MET A 123 4.24 -4.86 15.37
CA MET A 123 3.36 -5.09 14.21
C MET A 123 2.62 -6.43 14.32
N VAL A 124 3.33 -7.50 14.69
CA VAL A 124 2.71 -8.82 14.85
C VAL A 124 1.64 -8.79 15.95
N LYS A 125 1.93 -8.18 17.10
CA LYS A 125 0.93 -8.04 18.17
C LYS A 125 -0.28 -7.22 17.71
N PHE A 126 -0.01 -6.08 17.07
CA PHE A 126 -1.03 -5.20 16.54
C PHE A 126 -1.98 -5.94 15.59
N LEU A 127 -1.45 -6.71 14.62
CA LEU A 127 -2.27 -7.47 13.67
C LEU A 127 -3.01 -8.68 14.28
N VAL A 128 -2.61 -9.16 15.46
CA VAL A 128 -3.30 -10.26 16.17
C VAL A 128 -4.44 -9.73 17.05
N GLU A 129 -4.41 -8.44 17.39
CA GLU A 129 -5.40 -7.78 18.22
C GLU A 129 -6.58 -7.18 17.41
N GLU A 130 -6.44 -7.06 16.08
CA GLU A 130 -7.43 -6.55 15.13
C GLU A 130 -8.22 -7.67 14.42
#